data_AF-A0AAN6WUT1-F1
#
_entry.id   AF-A0AAN6WUT1-F1
#
_cell.length_a   1.000
_cell.length_b   1.000
_cell.length_c   1.000
_cell.angle_alpha   90.00
_cell.angle_beta   90.00
_cell.angle_gamma   90.00
#
_symmetry.space_group_name_H-M   'P 1'
#
loop_
_entity.id
_entity.type
_entity.pdbx_description
1 polymer ?
#
loop_
_entity_poly.entity_id
_entity_poly.type
_entity_poly.pdbx_seq_one_letter_code
_entity_poly.pdbx_strand_id
1 'polypeptide(L)'
;MAETKTLATLAASISATAASAARRLQTTVVQPGSDESATSPVVPSTRNGLSLIVAKLNLLHEQTRNIGTVVSGSSAVIAPELSEVLQRILRLTEQGLDVVVDGLKDEKEVDEEVIKAFLTGSSGFWSLGAQLLTMATKEQQKQKLESHDGREIIATAESASRRVIEGGLNPVAN
;
A
#
# COMPACT_ATOMS: atom_id res chain seq x y z
N MET A 1 2.27 -8.91 -29.72
CA MET A 1 2.16 -9.83 -28.56
C MET A 1 3.38 -9.80 -27.63
N ALA A 2 4.59 -9.43 -28.07
CA ALA A 2 5.75 -9.34 -27.19
C ALA A 2 5.69 -8.15 -26.21
N GLU A 3 5.27 -6.96 -26.66
CA GLU A 3 5.27 -5.73 -25.86
C GLU A 3 4.28 -5.77 -24.68
N THR A 4 3.11 -6.40 -24.88
CA THR A 4 2.07 -6.55 -23.84
C THR A 4 2.49 -7.47 -22.70
N LYS A 5 3.29 -8.52 -23.01
CA LYS A 5 3.83 -9.42 -21.99
C LYS A 5 4.90 -8.72 -21.14
N THR A 6 5.66 -7.81 -21.75
CA THR A 6 6.65 -6.99 -21.04
C THR A 6 6.01 -6.00 -20.07
N LEU A 7 4.91 -5.35 -20.45
CA LEU A 7 4.20 -4.39 -19.59
C LEU A 7 3.57 -5.05 -18.36
N ALA A 8 2.90 -6.20 -18.53
CA ALA A 8 2.30 -6.94 -17.42
C ALA A 8 3.38 -7.47 -16.45
N THR A 9 4.50 -7.94 -16.98
CA THR A 9 5.65 -8.38 -16.17
C THR A 9 6.26 -7.21 -15.38
N LEU A 10 6.39 -6.04 -16.01
CA LEU A 10 6.88 -4.83 -15.36
C LEU A 10 5.94 -4.39 -14.23
N ALA A 11 4.64 -4.30 -14.49
CA ALA A 11 3.66 -3.93 -13.46
C ALA A 11 3.60 -4.94 -12.31
N ALA A 12 3.76 -6.24 -12.60
CA ALA A 12 3.87 -7.26 -11.56
C ALA A 12 5.12 -7.07 -10.69
N SER A 13 6.27 -6.74 -11.31
CA SER A 13 7.51 -6.46 -10.59
C SER A 13 7.41 -5.22 -9.69
N ILE A 14 6.79 -4.15 -10.21
CA ILE A 14 6.50 -2.92 -9.47
C ILE A 14 5.56 -3.23 -8.29
N SER A 15 4.50 -4.02 -8.52
CA SER A 15 3.57 -4.46 -7.48
C SER A 15 4.25 -5.31 -6.40
N ALA A 16 5.11 -6.26 -6.77
CA ALA A 16 5.88 -7.06 -5.82
C ALA A 16 6.82 -6.18 -4.97
N THR A 17 7.43 -5.16 -5.59
CA THR A 17 8.28 -4.19 -4.91
C THR A 17 7.47 -3.35 -3.91
N ALA A 18 6.30 -2.87 -4.31
CA ALA A 18 5.37 -2.15 -3.44
C ALA A 18 4.93 -3.00 -2.24
N ALA A 19 4.56 -4.26 -2.46
CA ALA A 19 4.19 -5.19 -1.38
C ALA A 19 5.35 -5.39 -0.38
N SER A 20 6.58 -5.54 -0.88
CA SER A 20 7.77 -5.67 -0.03
C SER A 20 8.05 -4.39 0.77
N ALA A 21 7.93 -3.23 0.14
CA ALA A 21 8.11 -1.93 0.79
C ALA A 21 7.09 -1.71 1.92
N ALA A 22 5.81 -2.00 1.66
CA ALA A 22 4.74 -1.89 2.65
C ALA A 22 4.97 -2.81 3.87
N ARG A 23 5.40 -4.06 3.66
CA ARG A 23 5.75 -4.99 4.75
C ARG A 23 6.94 -4.50 5.58
N ARG A 24 7.99 -4.01 4.91
CA ARG A 24 9.17 -3.45 5.61
C ARG A 24 8.82 -2.20 6.41
N LEU A 25 7.90 -1.39 5.90
CA LEU A 25 7.37 -0.23 6.62
C LEU A 25 6.59 -0.67 7.86
N GLN A 26 5.72 -1.67 7.73
CA GLN A 26 4.98 -2.25 8.85
C GLN A 26 5.92 -2.69 9.98
N THR A 27 7.02 -3.40 9.67
CA THR A 27 7.99 -3.83 10.70
C THR A 27 8.79 -2.67 11.28
N THR A 28 8.98 -1.58 10.52
CA THR A 28 9.70 -0.39 11.01
C THR A 28 8.85 0.42 11.99
N VAL A 29 7.54 0.51 11.75
CA VAL A 29 6.58 1.17 12.63
C VAL A 29 6.50 0.47 14.01
N VAL A 30 6.78 -0.85 14.07
CA VAL A 30 6.77 -1.68 15.31
C VAL A 30 7.96 -1.44 16.26
N GLN A 31 9.02 -0.73 15.85
CA GLN A 31 10.14 -0.44 16.76
C GLN A 31 10.27 1.05 17.11
N PRO A 32 9.46 1.55 18.06
CA PRO A 32 9.93 2.60 18.94
C PRO A 32 10.77 1.96 20.05
N GLY A 33 12.10 1.93 19.88
CA GLY A 33 13.04 1.71 20.97
C GLY A 33 12.94 0.36 21.70
N SER A 34 13.44 -0.71 21.09
CA SER A 34 13.89 -1.88 21.86
C SER A 34 15.35 -1.69 22.28
N ASP A 35 15.64 -0.65 23.06
CA ASP A 35 16.87 -0.60 23.86
C ASP A 35 16.65 0.28 25.11
N GLU A 36 16.61 -0.45 26.23
CA GLU A 36 16.83 -0.14 27.64
C GLU A 36 16.44 1.19 28.31
N SER A 37 15.89 0.97 29.52
CA SER A 37 16.01 1.79 30.73
C SER A 37 15.14 3.04 30.88
N ALA A 38 14.45 3.04 32.02
CA ALA A 38 13.84 4.18 32.64
C ALA A 38 14.80 5.38 32.68
N THR A 39 14.22 6.59 32.62
CA THR A 39 14.84 7.90 32.87
C THR A 39 15.77 8.48 31.79
N SER A 40 15.22 9.13 30.77
CA SER A 40 15.66 10.48 30.30
C SER A 40 14.96 10.95 29.02
N PRO A 41 14.95 12.27 28.74
CA PRO A 41 13.89 12.94 28.00
C PRO A 41 14.08 12.94 26.46
N VAL A 42 12.95 12.86 25.76
CA VAL A 42 12.62 13.32 24.40
C VAL A 42 13.79 13.79 23.48
N VAL A 43 14.12 12.92 22.51
CA VAL A 43 14.41 13.16 21.06
C VAL A 43 15.71 13.91 20.66
N PRO A 44 16.59 13.23 19.89
CA PRO A 44 16.82 13.62 18.47
C PRO A 44 16.76 12.46 17.44
N SER A 45 16.56 11.20 17.85
CA SER A 45 16.66 10.03 16.95
C SER A 45 15.40 9.78 16.10
N THR A 46 14.27 10.39 16.43
CA THR A 46 12.97 10.19 15.76
C THR A 46 12.89 10.90 14.41
N ARG A 47 13.54 12.06 14.23
CA ARG A 47 13.42 12.87 12.99
C ARG A 47 14.07 12.19 11.77
N ASN A 48 15.18 11.49 11.98
CA ASN A 48 15.83 10.67 10.93
C ASN A 48 15.03 9.40 10.63
N GLY A 49 14.43 8.77 11.64
CA GLY A 49 13.51 7.64 11.47
C GLY A 49 12.24 8.03 10.68
N LEU A 50 11.61 9.14 11.06
CA LEU A 50 10.48 9.74 10.35
C LEU A 50 10.82 10.08 8.91
N SER A 51 11.97 10.69 8.66
CA SER A 51 12.44 11.02 7.30
C SER A 51 12.61 9.77 6.43
N LEU A 52 13.15 8.68 6.99
CA LEU A 52 13.27 7.38 6.31
C LEU A 52 11.92 6.72 6.04
N ILE A 53 10.97 6.83 6.98
CA ILE A 53 9.60 6.33 6.82
C ILE A 53 8.89 7.12 5.70
N VAL A 54 8.97 8.45 5.70
CA VAL A 54 8.41 9.32 4.65
C VAL A 54 9.03 9.01 3.28
N ALA A 55 10.35 8.84 3.19
CA ALA A 55 11.01 8.46 1.93
C ALA A 55 10.51 7.11 1.38
N LYS A 56 10.32 6.12 2.27
CA LYS A 56 9.77 4.81 1.89
C LYS A 56 8.30 4.88 1.48
N LEU A 57 7.49 5.72 2.13
CA LEU A 57 6.10 5.96 1.76
C LEU A 57 6.00 6.66 0.39
N ASN A 58 6.88 7.64 0.12
CA ASN A 58 6.96 8.28 -1.19
C ASN A 58 7.33 7.29 -2.31
N LEU A 59 8.27 6.37 -2.04
CA LEU A 59 8.58 5.31 -2.99
C LEU A 59 7.36 4.42 -3.25
N LEU A 60 6.64 4.01 -2.18
CA LEU A 60 5.42 3.21 -2.31
C LEU A 60 4.33 3.94 -3.11
N HIS A 61 4.25 5.26 -2.93
CA HIS A 61 3.36 6.14 -3.67
C HIS A 61 3.70 6.17 -5.18
N GLU A 62 4.98 6.32 -5.51
CA GLU A 62 5.46 6.28 -6.89
C GLU A 62 5.17 4.92 -7.55
N GLN A 63 5.42 3.80 -6.85
CA GLN A 63 5.10 2.48 -7.36
C GLN A 63 3.59 2.33 -7.62
N THR A 64 2.75 2.85 -6.73
CA THR A 64 1.28 2.82 -6.86
C THR A 64 0.83 3.59 -8.11
N ARG A 65 1.37 4.78 -8.36
CA ARG A 65 1.09 5.57 -9.57
C ARG A 65 1.56 4.89 -10.85
N ASN A 66 2.74 4.27 -10.82
CA ASN A 66 3.28 3.55 -11.97
C ASN A 66 2.40 2.35 -12.33
N ILE A 67 1.87 1.62 -11.33
CA ILE A 67 0.88 0.55 -11.57
C ILE A 67 -0.39 1.13 -12.19
N GLY A 68 -0.92 2.24 -11.66
CA GLY A 68 -2.12 2.90 -12.20
C GLY A 68 -1.98 3.29 -13.67
N THR A 69 -0.82 3.80 -14.07
CA THR A 69 -0.50 4.13 -15.47
C THR A 69 -0.52 2.87 -16.35
N VAL A 70 0.12 1.79 -15.91
CA VAL A 70 0.15 0.54 -16.69
C VAL A 70 -1.24 -0.09 -16.78
N VAL A 71 -2.01 -0.12 -15.69
CA VAL A 71 -3.37 -0.67 -15.67
C VAL A 71 -4.29 0.10 -16.63
N SER A 72 -4.20 1.43 -16.64
CA SER A 72 -4.98 2.29 -17.55
C SER A 72 -4.59 2.11 -19.02
N GLY A 73 -3.31 1.84 -19.30
CA GLY A 73 -2.81 1.61 -20.66
C GLY A 73 -2.97 0.17 -21.18
N SER A 74 -3.29 -0.81 -20.33
CA SER A 74 -3.19 -2.25 -20.65
C SER A 74 -4.54 -2.98 -20.79
N SER A 75 -5.55 -2.33 -21.37
CA SER A 75 -6.88 -2.91 -21.66
C SER A 75 -6.83 -4.28 -22.36
N ALA A 76 -5.82 -4.52 -23.20
CA ALA A 76 -5.64 -5.78 -23.90
C ALA A 76 -5.29 -6.97 -22.99
N VAL A 77 -4.66 -6.73 -21.82
CA VAL A 77 -4.07 -7.77 -20.96
C VAL A 77 -4.83 -7.96 -19.65
N ILE A 78 -5.59 -6.95 -19.23
CA ILE A 78 -6.33 -6.91 -17.98
C ILE A 78 -7.84 -7.07 -18.28
N ALA A 79 -8.55 -7.86 -17.49
CA ALA A 79 -10.00 -7.90 -17.55
C ALA A 79 -10.61 -6.51 -17.19
N PRO A 80 -11.63 -6.01 -17.88
CA PRO A 80 -12.23 -4.70 -17.57
C PRO A 80 -12.61 -4.57 -16.09
N GLU A 81 -13.22 -5.60 -15.51
CA GLU A 81 -13.61 -5.61 -14.10
C GLU A 81 -12.40 -5.52 -13.16
N LEU A 82 -11.28 -6.13 -13.56
CA LEU A 82 -10.01 -6.03 -12.82
C LEU A 82 -9.44 -4.61 -12.89
N SER A 83 -9.52 -3.94 -14.04
CA SER A 83 -9.04 -2.57 -14.18
C SER A 83 -9.80 -1.61 -13.26
N GLU A 84 -11.13 -1.73 -13.19
CA GLU A 84 -11.96 -0.91 -12.31
C GLU A 84 -11.64 -1.12 -10.83
N VAL A 85 -11.53 -2.38 -10.40
CA VAL A 85 -11.19 -2.73 -9.01
C VAL A 85 -9.79 -2.24 -8.65
N LEU A 86 -8.79 -2.48 -9.51
CA LEU A 86 -7.43 -2.01 -9.28
C LEU A 86 -7.38 -0.48 -9.20
N GLN A 87 -7.99 0.23 -10.16
CA GLN A 87 -7.99 1.70 -10.16
C GLN A 87 -8.67 2.29 -8.92
N ARG A 88 -9.78 1.69 -8.47
CA ARG A 88 -10.46 2.11 -7.24
C ARG A 88 -9.52 1.98 -6.03
N ILE A 89 -8.96 0.80 -5.82
CA ILE A 89 -8.13 0.54 -4.63
C ILE A 89 -6.82 1.32 -4.72
N LEU A 90 -6.19 1.42 -5.90
CA LEU A 90 -5.00 2.26 -6.10
C LEU A 90 -5.27 3.71 -5.69
N ARG A 91 -6.42 4.28 -6.06
CA ARG A 91 -6.79 5.65 -5.65
C ARG A 91 -6.97 5.78 -4.15
N LEU A 92 -7.64 4.83 -3.50
CA LEU A 92 -7.83 4.84 -2.05
C LEU A 92 -6.50 4.68 -1.31
N THR A 93 -5.62 3.81 -1.80
CA THR A 93 -4.30 3.62 -1.21
C THR A 93 -3.41 4.85 -1.44
N GLU A 94 -3.50 5.50 -2.60
CA GLU A 94 -2.82 6.78 -2.88
C GLU A 94 -3.26 7.86 -1.87
N GLN A 95 -4.57 8.05 -1.72
CA GLN A 95 -5.13 9.00 -0.75
C GLN A 95 -4.75 8.66 0.70
N GLY A 96 -4.77 7.39 1.07
CA GLY A 96 -4.33 6.95 2.39
C GLY A 96 -2.83 7.21 2.64
N LEU A 97 -1.99 7.01 1.62
CA LEU A 97 -0.57 7.35 1.69
C LEU A 97 -0.36 8.85 1.87
N ASP A 98 -1.07 9.69 1.13
CA ASP A 98 -1.01 11.15 1.28
C ASP A 98 -1.37 11.58 2.71
N VAL A 99 -2.46 11.04 3.27
CA VAL A 99 -2.87 11.32 4.65
C VAL A 99 -1.79 10.93 5.66
N VAL A 100 -1.22 9.72 5.54
CA VAL A 100 -0.16 9.25 6.45
C VAL A 100 1.09 10.10 6.32
N VAL A 101 1.52 10.39 5.08
CA VAL A 101 2.72 11.19 4.81
C VAL A 101 2.56 12.61 5.36
N ASP A 102 1.43 13.25 5.12
CA ASP A 102 1.22 14.63 5.55
C ASP A 102 1.07 14.74 7.06
N GLY A 103 0.37 13.81 7.73
CA GLY A 103 0.34 13.88 9.19
C GLY A 103 1.68 13.51 9.85
N LEU A 104 2.51 12.66 9.24
CA LEU A 104 3.88 12.45 9.71
C LEU A 104 4.77 13.69 9.53
N LYS A 105 4.60 14.46 8.44
CA LYS A 105 5.31 15.74 8.23
C LYS A 105 4.85 16.82 9.22
N ASP A 106 3.56 16.84 9.52
CA ASP A 106 2.94 17.78 10.46
C ASP A 106 3.16 17.40 11.93
N GLU A 107 3.91 16.31 12.21
CA GLU A 107 4.14 15.75 13.54
C GLU A 107 2.83 15.46 14.30
N LYS A 108 1.76 15.12 13.57
CA LYS A 108 0.47 14.73 14.15
C LYS A 108 0.62 13.38 14.83
N GLU A 109 -0.10 13.21 15.94
CA GLU A 109 -0.17 11.92 16.61
C GLU A 109 -0.91 10.94 15.71
N VAL A 110 -0.22 9.87 15.34
CA VAL A 110 -0.75 8.85 14.44
C VAL A 110 -1.00 7.58 15.22
N ASP A 111 -2.23 7.07 15.12
CA ASP A 111 -2.55 5.73 15.60
C ASP A 111 -1.72 4.68 14.83
N GLU A 112 -0.79 4.06 15.55
CA GLU A 112 0.12 3.03 15.05
C GLU A 112 -0.64 1.81 14.50
N GLU A 113 -1.73 1.42 15.14
CA GLU A 113 -2.56 0.28 14.73
C GLU A 113 -3.32 0.59 13.44
N VAL A 114 -3.73 1.85 13.25
CA VAL A 114 -4.34 2.30 12.00
C VAL A 114 -3.32 2.28 10.85
N ILE A 115 -2.10 2.78 11.04
CA ILE A 115 -1.03 2.67 10.02
C ILE A 115 -0.72 1.21 9.72
N LYS A 116 -0.60 0.35 10.74
CA LYS A 116 -0.30 -1.07 10.53
C LYS A 116 -1.38 -1.77 9.73
N ALA A 117 -2.65 -1.54 10.07
CA ALA A 117 -3.78 -2.10 9.34
C ALA A 117 -3.75 -1.64 7.87
N PHE A 118 -3.47 -0.36 7.63
CA PHE A 118 -3.33 0.21 6.29
C PHE A 118 -2.19 -0.43 5.49
N LEU A 119 -0.98 -0.49 6.05
CA LEU A 119 0.18 -1.09 5.38
C LEU A 119 -0.02 -2.60 5.15
N THR A 120 -0.68 -3.30 6.07
CA THR A 120 -1.02 -4.72 5.95
C THR A 120 -1.98 -4.95 4.79
N GLY A 121 -3.13 -4.28 4.82
CA GLY A 121 -4.16 -4.43 3.79
C GLY A 121 -3.62 -4.08 2.41
N SER A 122 -2.87 -2.98 2.33
CA SER A 122 -2.29 -2.56 1.07
C SER A 122 -1.22 -3.55 0.59
N SER A 123 -0.34 -4.08 1.47
CA SER A 123 0.63 -5.14 1.12
C SER A 123 -0.02 -6.39 0.51
N GLY A 124 -1.19 -6.78 1.04
CA GLY A 124 -2.02 -7.85 0.49
C GLY A 124 -2.50 -7.50 -0.92
N PHE A 125 -3.04 -6.30 -1.10
CA PHE A 125 -3.51 -5.80 -2.39
C PHE A 125 -2.42 -5.80 -3.47
N TRP A 126 -1.23 -5.27 -3.20
CA TRP A 126 -0.14 -5.29 -4.19
C TRP A 126 0.35 -6.71 -4.48
N SER A 127 0.34 -7.61 -3.49
CA SER A 127 0.67 -9.02 -3.71
C SER A 127 -0.36 -9.68 -4.64
N LEU A 128 -1.65 -9.43 -4.41
CA LEU A 128 -2.73 -9.90 -5.28
C LEU A 128 -2.61 -9.31 -6.70
N GLY A 129 -2.32 -8.01 -6.81
CA GLY A 129 -2.07 -7.34 -8.09
C GLY A 129 -0.92 -7.98 -8.88
N ALA A 130 0.21 -8.27 -8.23
CA ALA A 130 1.34 -8.97 -8.86
C ALA A 130 0.94 -10.37 -9.37
N GLN A 131 0.18 -11.12 -8.58
CA GLN A 131 -0.32 -12.44 -9.01
C GLN A 131 -1.22 -12.31 -10.24
N LEU A 132 -2.22 -11.43 -10.20
CA LEU A 132 -3.17 -11.23 -11.30
C LEU A 132 -2.46 -10.81 -12.60
N LEU A 133 -1.48 -9.92 -12.52
CA LEU A 133 -0.73 -9.43 -13.69
C LEU A 133 0.20 -10.47 -14.30
N THR A 134 0.54 -11.54 -13.58
CA THR A 134 1.36 -12.65 -14.11
C THR A 134 0.54 -13.84 -14.61
N MET A 135 -0.77 -13.83 -14.41
CA MET A 135 -1.66 -14.89 -14.90
C MET A 135 -1.71 -14.91 -16.42
N ALA A 136 -1.83 -16.11 -16.98
CA ALA A 136 -1.74 -16.32 -18.42
C ALA A 136 -2.98 -15.83 -19.18
N THR A 137 -4.13 -15.73 -18.49
CA THR A 137 -5.42 -15.40 -19.12
C THR A 137 -6.27 -14.48 -18.25
N LYS A 138 -7.16 -13.72 -18.90
CA LYS A 138 -8.16 -12.88 -18.24
C LYS A 138 -9.16 -13.68 -17.40
N GLU A 139 -9.44 -14.91 -17.80
CA GLU A 139 -10.34 -15.80 -17.06
C GLU A 139 -9.73 -16.21 -15.70
N GLN A 140 -8.43 -16.54 -15.68
CA GLN A 140 -7.72 -16.80 -14.42
C GLN A 140 -7.69 -15.57 -13.52
N GLN A 141 -7.49 -14.37 -14.09
CA GLN A 141 -7.55 -13.12 -13.34
C GLN A 141 -8.91 -12.93 -12.69
N LYS A 142 -9.99 -13.14 -13.45
CA LYS A 142 -11.37 -13.03 -12.97
C LYS A 142 -11.65 -14.04 -11.86
N GLN A 143 -11.31 -15.31 -12.06
CA GLN A 143 -11.50 -16.36 -11.06
C GLN A 143 -10.75 -16.06 -9.76
N LYS A 144 -9.53 -15.52 -9.84
CA LYS A 144 -8.76 -15.15 -8.65
C LYS A 144 -9.34 -13.93 -7.94
N LEU A 145 -9.81 -12.92 -8.67
CA LEU A 145 -10.54 -11.79 -8.09
C LEU A 145 -11.82 -12.23 -7.38
N GLU A 146 -12.56 -13.15 -8.00
CA GLU A 146 -13.84 -13.64 -7.48
C GLU A 146 -13.67 -14.69 -6.38
N SER A 147 -12.46 -15.23 -6.20
CA SER A 147 -12.13 -16.15 -5.12
C SER A 147 -12.32 -15.52 -3.74
N HIS A 148 -12.56 -16.35 -2.73
CA HIS A 148 -12.70 -15.89 -1.35
C HIS A 148 -11.51 -15.04 -0.91
N ASP A 149 -10.28 -15.54 -1.09
CA ASP A 149 -9.04 -14.83 -0.78
C ASP A 149 -8.95 -13.49 -1.51
N GLY A 150 -9.30 -13.45 -2.80
CA GLY A 150 -9.26 -12.23 -3.61
C GLY A 150 -10.17 -11.15 -3.04
N ARG A 151 -11.42 -11.53 -2.73
CA ARG A 151 -12.41 -10.61 -2.13
C ARG A 151 -12.00 -10.15 -0.75
N GLU A 152 -11.45 -11.04 0.08
CA GLU A 152 -11.01 -10.70 1.43
C GLU A 152 -9.84 -9.72 1.42
N ILE A 153 -8.85 -9.93 0.55
CA ILE A 153 -7.72 -9.01 0.36
C ILE A 153 -8.22 -7.63 -0.09
N ILE A 154 -9.12 -7.58 -1.07
CA ILE A 154 -9.68 -6.31 -1.57
C ILE A 154 -10.46 -5.59 -0.47
N ALA A 155 -11.34 -6.30 0.24
CA ALA A 155 -12.15 -5.72 1.32
C ALA A 155 -11.27 -5.19 2.46
N THR A 156 -10.21 -5.92 2.82
CA THR A 156 -9.25 -5.51 3.85
C THR A 156 -8.51 -4.25 3.42
N ALA A 157 -8.00 -4.20 2.19
CA ALA A 157 -7.30 -3.03 1.66
C ALA A 157 -8.21 -1.80 1.55
N GLU A 158 -9.45 -1.97 1.08
CA GLU A 158 -10.44 -0.89 1.00
C GLU A 158 -10.80 -0.35 2.38
N SER A 159 -11.13 -1.24 3.31
CA SER A 159 -11.49 -0.86 4.69
C SER A 159 -10.34 -0.14 5.39
N ALA A 160 -9.12 -0.66 5.28
CA ALA A 160 -7.96 -0.06 5.93
C ALA A 160 -7.60 1.32 5.32
N SER A 161 -7.72 1.47 3.99
CA SER A 161 -7.52 2.76 3.32
C SER A 161 -8.56 3.79 3.75
N ARG A 162 -9.84 3.40 3.80
CA ARG A 162 -10.93 4.28 4.28
C ARG A 162 -10.75 4.70 5.72
N ARG A 163 -10.33 3.80 6.62
CA ARG A 163 -10.08 4.16 8.02
C ARG A 163 -9.04 5.26 8.16
N VAL A 164 -7.98 5.23 7.36
CA VAL A 164 -6.98 6.31 7.32
C VAL A 164 -7.56 7.61 6.77
N ILE A 165 -8.30 7.54 5.65
CA ILE A 165 -8.84 8.73 4.97
C ILE A 165 -9.94 9.41 5.81
N GLU A 166 -10.91 8.64 6.29
CA GLU A 166 -12.12 9.12 6.98
C GLU A 166 -11.86 9.40 8.45
N GLY A 167 -11.01 8.60 9.10
CA GLY A 167 -10.63 8.83 10.50
C GLY A 167 -9.70 10.03 10.67
N GLY A 168 -8.92 10.36 9.63
CA GLY A 168 -7.77 11.25 9.76
C GLY A 168 -6.73 10.70 10.74
N LEU A 169 -5.55 11.32 10.78
CA LEU A 169 -4.60 11.13 11.89
C LEU A 169 -5.05 11.96 13.09
N ASN A 170 -6.31 11.78 13.50
CA ASN A 170 -6.85 12.52 14.61
C ASN A 170 -6.26 11.96 15.92
N PRO A 171 -5.73 12.83 16.79
CA PRO A 171 -5.19 12.42 18.07
C PRO A 171 -6.29 11.75 18.87
N VAL A 172 -5.90 10.72 19.61
CA VAL A 172 -6.76 10.00 20.53
C VAL A 172 -7.56 11.02 21.34
N ALA A 173 -8.89 11.02 21.20
CA ALA A 173 -9.74 11.85 22.03
C ALA A 173 -9.54 11.39 23.48
N ASN A 174 -8.99 12.28 24.31
CA ASN A 174 -8.81 12.16 25.77
C ASN A 174 -9.91 11.38 26.48
#